data_AF-S5R8Z6-F1
#
_entry.id   AF-S5R8Z6-F1
#
_cell.length_a   1.000
_cell.length_b   1.000
_cell.length_c   1.000
_cell.angle_alpha   90.00
_cell.angle_beta   90.00
_cell.angle_gamma   90.00
#
_symmetry.space_group_name_H-M   'P 1'
#
loop_
_entity.id
_entity.type
_entity.pdbx_description
1 polymer ?
#
loop_
_entity_poly.entity_id
_entity_poly.type
_entity_poly.pdbx_seq_one_letter_code
_entity_poly.pdbx_strand_id
1 'polypeptide(L)'
;EMTGRSREEIRYIMSRNLEVMKASVIDGLTPSKSISGLTGGDAVKMDQYLQSGKTISDTTILAAVRNAMAVNELNAKMGLVCATPTAGSAGCLPAVISTAIEKLNLTEEEQLNFLFTAGAFGLVIGNNASISGAEGGCQAEVGSASAMAAAALVMAAGGTPFQASQAIAFVIK
;
A
#
# COMPACT_ATOMS: atom_id res chain seq x y z
N GLU A 1 9.77 4.65 18.70
CA GLU A 1 9.19 5.97 18.41
C GLU A 1 9.87 7.01 19.28
N MET A 2 10.39 8.09 18.69
CA MET A 2 11.13 9.16 19.40
C MET A 2 10.32 10.45 19.53
N THR A 3 9.06 10.45 19.10
CA THR A 3 8.21 11.65 19.02
C THR A 3 7.71 12.17 20.38
N GLY A 4 7.91 11.43 21.48
CA GLY A 4 7.40 11.78 22.81
C GLY A 4 5.89 11.61 22.99
N ARG A 5 5.18 11.07 21.99
CA ARG A 5 3.74 10.80 22.03
C ARG A 5 3.43 9.54 22.82
N SER A 6 2.25 9.50 23.43
CA SER A 6 1.72 8.30 24.08
C SER A 6 1.42 7.20 23.05
N ARG A 7 1.37 5.95 23.52
CA ARG A 7 1.00 4.81 22.68
C ARG A 7 -0.38 4.98 22.06
N GLU A 8 -1.32 5.55 22.80
CA GLU A 8 -2.70 5.77 22.33
C GLU A 8 -2.74 6.80 21.20
N GLU A 9 -2.03 7.92 21.33
CA GLU A 9 -1.94 8.93 20.27
C GLU A 9 -1.30 8.36 19.01
N ILE A 10 -0.23 7.57 19.14
CA ILE A 10 0.43 6.93 17.99
C ILE A 10 -0.52 5.97 17.27
N ARG A 11 -1.27 5.16 18.03
CA ARG A 11 -2.27 4.25 17.45
C ARG A 11 -3.41 5.00 16.78
N TYR A 12 -3.88 6.11 17.36
CA TYR A 12 -4.90 6.96 16.77
C TYR A 12 -4.44 7.62 15.46
N ILE A 13 -3.20 8.10 15.39
CA ILE A 13 -2.64 8.64 14.14
C ILE A 13 -2.56 7.53 13.08
N MET A 14 -2.13 6.33 13.48
CA MET A 14 -2.05 5.20 12.56
C MET A 14 -3.44 4.75 12.07
N SER A 15 -4.47 4.80 12.91
CA SER A 15 -5.83 4.49 12.48
C SER A 15 -6.35 5.51 11.45
N ARG A 16 -6.03 6.80 11.64
CA ARG A 16 -6.34 7.83 10.63
C ARG A 16 -5.64 7.58 9.31
N ASN A 17 -4.37 7.15 9.32
CA ASN A 17 -3.68 6.75 8.10
C ASN A 17 -4.37 5.56 7.43
N LEU A 18 -4.74 4.53 8.19
CA LEU A 18 -5.46 3.37 7.67
C LEU A 18 -6.79 3.76 7.02
N GLU A 19 -7.55 4.66 7.63
CA GLU A 19 -8.82 5.14 7.09
C GLU A 19 -8.62 5.92 5.80
N VAL A 20 -7.61 6.79 5.72
CA VAL A 20 -7.26 7.49 4.48
C VAL A 20 -6.83 6.50 3.39
N MET A 21 -6.05 5.46 3.73
CA MET A 21 -5.65 4.41 2.78
C MET A 21 -6.84 3.61 2.25
N LYS A 22 -7.83 3.31 3.10
CA LYS A 22 -9.06 2.61 2.68
C LYS A 22 -9.94 3.52 1.80
N ALA A 23 -10.11 4.77 2.23
CA ALA A 23 -10.88 5.75 1.48
C ALA A 23 -10.27 5.99 0.08
N SER A 24 -8.94 6.08 -0.03
CA SER A 24 -8.28 6.33 -1.31
C SER A 24 -8.48 5.22 -2.35
N VAL A 25 -8.66 3.96 -1.91
CA VAL A 25 -9.02 2.85 -2.81
C VAL A 25 -10.43 3.05 -3.39
N ILE A 26 -11.37 3.49 -2.56
CA ILE A 26 -12.77 3.71 -2.96
C ILE A 26 -12.87 4.96 -3.83
N ASP A 27 -12.35 6.09 -3.35
CA ASP A 27 -12.42 7.40 -4.02
C ASP A 27 -11.64 7.41 -5.34
N GLY A 28 -10.60 6.57 -5.44
CA GLY A 28 -9.82 6.38 -6.64
C GLY A 28 -10.54 5.63 -7.76
N LEU A 29 -11.52 4.77 -7.41
CA LEU A 29 -12.24 3.91 -8.34
C LEU A 29 -13.33 4.67 -9.10
N THR A 30 -12.91 5.58 -9.98
CA THR A 30 -13.79 6.45 -10.74
C THR A 30 -13.32 6.56 -12.20
N PRO A 31 -14.22 6.72 -13.18
CA PRO A 31 -13.84 6.86 -14.59
C PRO A 31 -13.21 8.23 -14.91
N SER A 32 -13.21 9.17 -13.96
CA SER A 32 -12.66 10.51 -14.15
C SER A 32 -11.14 10.48 -14.37
N LYS A 33 -10.67 11.35 -15.27
CA LYS A 33 -9.24 11.51 -15.55
C LYS A 33 -8.59 12.60 -14.71
N SER A 34 -7.26 12.58 -14.62
CA SER A 34 -6.42 13.63 -14.07
C SER A 34 -6.56 14.94 -14.85
N ILE A 35 -6.04 16.03 -14.27
CA ILE A 35 -6.05 17.37 -14.88
C ILE A 35 -5.35 17.37 -16.26
N SER A 36 -4.30 16.57 -16.43
CA SER A 36 -3.60 16.43 -17.71
C SER A 36 -4.38 15.61 -18.75
N GLY A 37 -5.40 14.86 -18.33
CA GLY A 37 -6.16 13.95 -19.19
C GLY A 37 -5.42 12.66 -19.58
N LEU A 38 -4.20 12.45 -19.08
CA LEU A 38 -3.35 11.31 -19.44
C LEU A 38 -3.60 10.06 -18.58
N THR A 39 -4.04 10.23 -17.33
CA THR A 39 -4.20 9.13 -16.36
C THR A 39 -5.63 9.11 -15.84
N GLY A 40 -6.20 7.92 -15.62
CA GLY A 40 -7.50 7.74 -14.98
C GLY A 40 -8.46 6.82 -15.73
N GLY A 41 -9.25 6.08 -14.97
CA GLY A 41 -10.26 5.15 -15.46
C GLY A 41 -9.75 3.73 -15.75
N ASP A 42 -8.47 3.45 -15.56
CA ASP A 42 -7.90 2.11 -15.73
C ASP A 42 -8.26 1.21 -14.54
N ALA A 43 -8.34 1.78 -13.33
CA ALA A 43 -8.90 1.09 -12.17
C ALA A 43 -10.33 0.58 -12.43
N VAL A 44 -11.17 1.38 -13.10
CA VAL A 44 -12.55 0.99 -13.46
C VAL A 44 -12.56 -0.11 -14.52
N LYS A 45 -11.69 -0.03 -15.54
CA LYS A 45 -11.55 -1.12 -16.53
C LYS A 45 -11.12 -2.43 -15.85
N MET A 46 -10.21 -2.34 -14.89
CA MET A 46 -9.75 -3.50 -14.13
C MET A 46 -10.88 -4.10 -13.28
N ASP A 47 -11.70 -3.24 -12.66
CA ASP A 47 -12.87 -3.67 -11.89
C ASP A 47 -13.93 -4.34 -12.78
N GLN A 48 -14.19 -3.80 -13.98
CA GLN A 48 -15.06 -4.44 -14.97
C GLN A 48 -14.52 -5.81 -15.41
N TYR A 49 -13.20 -5.94 -15.59
CA TYR A 49 -12.59 -7.22 -15.93
C TYR A 49 -12.75 -8.25 -14.80
N LEU A 50 -12.55 -7.84 -13.54
CA LEU A 50 -12.83 -8.67 -12.35
C LEU A 50 -14.30 -9.13 -12.32
N GLN A 51 -15.25 -8.20 -12.50
CA GLN A 51 -16.68 -8.49 -12.48
C GLN A 51 -17.13 -9.40 -13.63
N SER A 52 -16.41 -9.41 -14.75
CA SER A 52 -16.72 -10.29 -15.88
C SER A 52 -16.62 -11.78 -15.54
N GLY A 53 -15.89 -12.13 -14.47
CA GLY A 53 -15.61 -13.52 -14.07
C GLY A 53 -14.68 -14.28 -15.02
N LYS A 54 -14.11 -13.61 -16.03
CA LYS A 54 -13.21 -14.19 -17.05
C LYS A 54 -11.74 -13.91 -16.76
N THR A 55 -11.40 -13.78 -15.47
CA THR A 55 -10.04 -13.50 -15.02
C THR A 55 -9.13 -14.71 -15.20
N ILE A 56 -7.93 -14.50 -15.73
CA ILE A 56 -6.93 -15.58 -15.84
C ILE A 56 -6.22 -15.82 -14.50
N SER A 57 -6.01 -14.76 -13.72
CA SER A 57 -5.34 -14.82 -12.42
C SER A 57 -6.32 -14.85 -11.26
N ASP A 58 -5.83 -15.18 -10.07
CA ASP A 58 -6.59 -15.12 -8.81
C ASP A 58 -7.18 -13.73 -8.58
N THR A 59 -8.43 -13.69 -8.14
CA THR A 59 -9.19 -12.45 -7.95
C THR A 59 -8.59 -11.57 -6.85
N THR A 60 -7.92 -12.14 -5.85
CA THR A 60 -7.23 -11.39 -4.78
C THR A 60 -6.06 -10.60 -5.35
N ILE A 61 -5.24 -11.22 -6.22
CA ILE A 61 -4.11 -10.55 -6.87
C ILE A 61 -4.62 -9.43 -7.77
N LEU A 62 -5.65 -9.70 -8.57
CA LEU A 62 -6.21 -8.71 -9.49
C LEU A 62 -6.93 -7.57 -8.76
N ALA A 63 -7.57 -7.85 -7.62
CA ALA A 63 -8.13 -6.82 -6.74
C ALA A 63 -7.03 -5.92 -6.16
N ALA A 64 -5.86 -6.47 -5.83
CA ALA A 64 -4.72 -5.66 -5.38
C ALA A 64 -4.22 -4.75 -6.50
N VAL A 65 -4.11 -5.25 -7.73
CA VAL A 65 -3.76 -4.43 -8.90
C VAL A 65 -4.78 -3.31 -9.12
N ARG A 66 -6.08 -3.64 -9.11
CA ARG A 66 -7.16 -2.64 -9.20
C ARG A 66 -7.03 -1.57 -8.12
N ASN A 67 -6.83 -1.96 -6.87
CA ASN A 67 -6.73 -1.04 -5.74
C ASN A 67 -5.49 -0.13 -5.86
N ALA A 68 -4.35 -0.67 -6.31
CA ALA A 68 -3.14 0.12 -6.52
C ALA A 68 -3.35 1.17 -7.62
N MET A 69 -4.01 0.78 -8.72
CA MET A 69 -4.40 1.70 -9.78
C MET A 69 -5.33 2.79 -9.26
N ALA A 70 -6.37 2.44 -8.50
CA ALA A 70 -7.32 3.40 -7.95
C ALA A 70 -6.62 4.48 -7.12
N VAL A 71 -5.75 4.07 -6.18
CA VAL A 71 -5.02 5.01 -5.32
C VAL A 71 -4.06 5.89 -6.12
N ASN A 72 -3.32 5.32 -7.08
CA ASN A 72 -2.40 6.09 -7.91
C ASN A 72 -3.14 7.06 -8.85
N GLU A 73 -4.31 6.67 -9.36
CA GLU A 73 -5.17 7.57 -10.12
C GLU A 73 -5.72 8.69 -9.24
N LEU A 74 -6.14 8.41 -8.00
CA LEU A 74 -6.53 9.44 -7.03
C LEU A 74 -5.40 10.43 -6.77
N ASN A 75 -4.19 9.94 -6.55
CA ASN A 75 -3.00 10.76 -6.39
C ASN A 75 -2.76 11.63 -7.64
N ALA A 76 -2.87 11.08 -8.85
CA ALA A 76 -2.74 11.83 -10.10
C ALA A 76 -3.83 12.91 -10.29
N LYS A 77 -4.97 12.77 -9.61
CA LYS A 77 -6.05 13.76 -9.52
C LYS A 77 -5.86 14.76 -8.37
N MET A 78 -4.71 14.74 -7.68
CA MET A 78 -4.41 15.54 -6.49
C MET A 78 -5.37 15.29 -5.32
N GLY A 79 -5.95 14.08 -5.26
CA GLY A 79 -6.77 13.63 -4.14
C GLY A 79 -5.92 13.27 -2.91
N LEU A 80 -6.59 13.06 -1.78
CA LEU A 80 -5.92 12.73 -0.52
C LEU A 80 -5.41 11.28 -0.53
N VAL A 81 -4.10 11.11 -0.37
CA VAL A 81 -3.45 9.80 -0.24
C VAL A 81 -2.44 9.80 0.90
N CYS A 82 -2.16 8.62 1.46
CA CYS A 82 -1.04 8.43 2.38
C CYS A 82 0.24 8.11 1.58
N ALA A 83 1.33 8.84 1.84
CA ALA A 83 2.63 8.54 1.26
C ALA A 83 3.20 7.23 1.83
N THR A 84 3.66 6.32 0.97
CA THR A 84 4.19 5.00 1.39
C THR A 84 5.33 4.50 0.49
N PRO A 85 6.59 4.91 0.68
CA PRO A 85 7.04 6.02 1.53
C PRO A 85 6.85 7.40 0.88
N THR A 86 6.53 7.45 -0.42
CA THR A 86 6.32 8.69 -1.17
C THR A 86 4.92 8.74 -1.77
N ALA A 87 4.52 9.89 -2.30
CA ALA A 87 3.25 10.01 -3.01
C ALA A 87 3.24 9.15 -4.30
N GLY A 88 4.37 9.02 -5.00
CA GLY A 88 4.49 8.22 -6.23
C GLY A 88 4.27 6.72 -6.04
N SER A 89 4.50 6.22 -4.82
CA SER A 89 4.36 4.82 -4.42
C SER A 89 3.14 4.57 -3.51
N ALA A 90 2.27 5.57 -3.35
CA ALA A 90 1.14 5.56 -2.41
C ALA A 90 0.15 4.40 -2.64
N GLY A 91 0.05 3.86 -3.86
CA GLY A 91 -0.86 2.76 -4.16
C GLY A 91 -0.42 1.38 -3.65
N CYS A 92 0.87 1.17 -3.35
CA CYS A 92 1.40 -0.16 -3.02
C CYS A 92 0.84 -0.72 -1.71
N LEU A 93 0.99 0.02 -0.61
CA LEU A 93 0.59 -0.47 0.71
C LEU A 93 -0.94 -0.58 0.88
N PRO A 94 -1.75 0.42 0.48
CA PRO A 94 -3.22 0.34 0.56
C PRO A 94 -3.80 -0.82 -0.25
N ALA A 95 -3.22 -1.10 -1.42
CA ALA A 95 -3.65 -2.20 -2.26
C ALA A 95 -3.48 -3.55 -1.56
N VAL A 96 -2.31 -3.78 -0.96
CA VAL A 96 -1.99 -5.04 -0.28
C VAL A 96 -2.79 -5.19 1.00
N ILE A 97 -2.88 -4.15 1.84
CA ILE A 97 -3.64 -4.29 3.09
C ILE A 97 -5.15 -4.47 2.82
N SER A 98 -5.72 -3.77 1.84
CA SER A 98 -7.16 -3.89 1.54
C SER A 98 -7.54 -5.31 1.12
N THR A 99 -6.71 -5.97 0.30
CA THR A 99 -6.95 -7.37 -0.09
C THR A 99 -6.59 -8.35 1.02
N ALA A 100 -5.57 -8.06 1.83
CA ALA A 100 -5.21 -8.86 2.99
C ALA A 100 -6.32 -8.88 4.06
N ILE A 101 -6.99 -7.75 4.30
CA ILE A 101 -8.13 -7.65 5.21
C ILE A 101 -9.20 -8.69 4.86
N GLU A 102 -9.63 -8.70 3.59
CA GLU A 102 -10.66 -9.63 3.12
C GLU A 102 -10.15 -11.07 3.11
N LYS A 103 -8.93 -11.30 2.63
CA LYS A 103 -8.38 -12.65 2.45
C LYS A 103 -8.06 -13.36 3.76
N LEU A 104 -7.55 -12.62 4.74
CA LEU A 104 -7.09 -13.15 6.03
C LEU A 104 -8.08 -12.86 7.18
N ASN A 105 -9.19 -12.15 6.90
CA ASN A 105 -10.17 -11.71 7.89
C ASN A 105 -9.55 -10.90 9.04
N LEU A 106 -8.67 -9.96 8.69
CA LEU A 106 -7.88 -9.21 9.68
C LEU A 106 -8.80 -8.34 10.55
N THR A 107 -8.63 -8.44 11.86
CA THR A 107 -9.20 -7.51 12.85
C THR A 107 -8.61 -6.11 12.68
N GLU A 108 -9.28 -5.09 13.22
CA GLU A 108 -8.76 -3.72 13.21
C GLU A 108 -7.38 -3.62 13.88
N GLU A 109 -7.16 -4.37 14.96
CA GLU A 109 -5.87 -4.42 15.63
C GLU A 109 -4.77 -4.97 14.72
N GLU A 110 -5.05 -6.06 14.00
CA GLU A 110 -4.10 -6.66 13.05
C GLU A 110 -3.82 -5.74 11.86
N GLN A 111 -4.82 -4.98 11.40
CA GLN A 111 -4.63 -3.97 10.36
C GLN A 111 -3.69 -2.85 10.81
N LEU A 112 -3.83 -2.37 12.05
CA LEU A 112 -2.90 -1.39 12.60
C LEU A 112 -1.50 -1.98 12.76
N ASN A 113 -1.39 -3.23 13.23
CA ASN A 113 -0.11 -3.92 13.38
C ASN A 113 0.56 -4.16 12.01
N PHE A 114 -0.22 -4.37 10.94
CA PHE A 114 0.27 -4.43 9.57
C PHE A 114 0.98 -3.13 9.18
N LEU A 115 0.34 -1.97 9.41
CA LEU A 115 0.93 -0.67 9.13
C LEU A 115 2.18 -0.40 9.98
N PHE A 116 2.16 -0.76 11.27
CA PHE A 116 3.35 -0.63 12.12
C PHE A 116 4.51 -1.50 11.65
N THR A 117 4.22 -2.72 11.18
CA THR A 117 5.22 -3.61 10.59
C THR A 117 5.80 -3.01 9.32
N ALA A 118 4.95 -2.53 8.40
CA ALA A 118 5.39 -1.85 7.18
C ALA A 118 6.26 -0.63 7.51
N GLY A 119 5.84 0.20 8.47
CA GLY A 119 6.59 1.37 8.93
C GLY A 119 7.93 1.02 9.57
N ALA A 120 8.00 -0.06 10.36
CA ALA A 120 9.24 -0.52 10.96
C ALA A 120 10.28 -0.93 9.89
N PHE A 121 9.85 -1.69 8.87
CA PHE A 121 10.73 -2.02 7.75
C PHE A 121 11.05 -0.80 6.88
N GLY A 122 10.10 0.13 6.70
CA GLY A 122 10.33 1.40 6.03
C GLY A 122 11.42 2.24 6.71
N LEU A 123 11.43 2.26 8.04
CA LEU A 123 12.48 2.93 8.82
C LEU A 123 13.85 2.27 8.60
N VAL A 124 13.90 0.93 8.53
CA VAL A 124 15.15 0.22 8.22
C VAL A 124 15.64 0.58 6.81
N ILE A 125 14.77 0.59 5.81
CA ILE A 125 15.15 0.96 4.44
C ILE A 125 15.63 2.42 4.42
N GLY A 126 14.87 3.36 4.96
CA GLY A 126 15.21 4.79 4.96
C GLY A 126 16.50 5.15 5.72
N ASN A 127 16.90 4.33 6.70
CA ASN A 127 18.17 4.53 7.42
C ASN A 127 19.38 3.91 6.72
N ASN A 128 19.18 2.98 5.77
CA ASN A 128 20.27 2.25 5.11
C ASN A 128 20.36 2.48 3.60
N ALA A 129 19.33 3.08 2.99
CA ALA A 129 19.23 3.34 1.56
C ALA A 129 18.35 4.58 1.30
N SER A 130 18.37 5.11 0.07
CA SER A 130 17.43 6.17 -0.31
C SER A 130 16.04 5.58 -0.56
N ILE A 131 15.02 6.29 -0.09
CA ILE A 131 13.59 6.03 -0.35
C ILE A 131 13.00 7.05 -1.33
N SER A 132 13.83 7.98 -1.82
CA SER A 132 13.43 9.06 -2.71
C SER A 132 13.60 8.64 -4.16
N GLY A 133 12.53 8.78 -4.94
CA GLY A 133 12.57 8.46 -6.37
C GLY A 133 13.45 9.43 -7.14
N ALA A 134 13.59 10.66 -6.62
CA ALA A 134 14.47 11.67 -7.19
C ALA A 134 15.97 11.31 -7.03
N GLU A 135 16.33 10.55 -6.01
CA GLU A 135 17.73 10.18 -5.74
C GLU A 135 18.07 8.75 -6.18
N GLY A 136 17.16 7.80 -5.94
CA GLY A 136 17.39 6.38 -6.17
C GLY A 136 16.52 5.76 -7.27
N GLY A 137 15.74 6.56 -8.00
CA GLY A 137 14.84 6.09 -9.05
C GLY A 137 13.61 5.33 -8.54
N CYS A 138 12.81 4.77 -9.45
CA CYS A 138 11.55 4.09 -9.12
C CYS A 138 11.73 2.91 -8.16
N GLN A 139 12.87 2.20 -8.23
CA GLN A 139 13.23 1.12 -7.30
C GLN A 139 13.32 1.60 -5.84
N ALA A 140 13.78 2.83 -5.61
CA ALA A 140 13.89 3.42 -4.28
C ALA A 140 12.53 3.77 -3.69
N GLU A 141 11.53 4.12 -4.51
CA GLU A 141 10.17 4.40 -4.05
C GLU A 141 9.28 3.16 -4.07
N VAL A 142 8.93 2.70 -5.28
CA VAL A 142 7.96 1.62 -5.51
C VAL A 142 8.52 0.28 -5.04
N GLY A 143 9.83 0.04 -5.20
CA GLY A 143 10.48 -1.16 -4.67
C GLY A 143 10.43 -1.20 -3.14
N SER A 144 10.80 -0.09 -2.48
CA SER A 144 10.70 0.04 -1.02
C SER A 144 9.28 -0.13 -0.50
N ALA A 145 8.30 0.51 -1.15
CA ALA A 145 6.89 0.39 -0.79
C ALA A 145 6.37 -1.04 -0.91
N SER A 146 6.71 -1.70 -2.01
CA SER A 146 6.34 -3.09 -2.28
C SER A 146 6.99 -4.04 -1.27
N ALA A 147 8.25 -3.77 -0.90
CA ALA A 147 8.96 -4.55 0.11
C ALA A 147 8.33 -4.39 1.49
N MET A 148 8.07 -3.15 1.92
CA MET A 148 7.36 -2.85 3.18
C MET A 148 6.03 -3.59 3.25
N ALA A 149 5.25 -3.57 2.17
CA ALA A 149 3.96 -4.27 2.08
C ALA A 149 4.11 -5.80 2.13
N ALA A 150 5.13 -6.36 1.46
CA ALA A 150 5.38 -7.79 1.47
C ALA A 150 5.78 -8.30 2.86
N ALA A 151 6.63 -7.57 3.58
CA ALA A 151 7.01 -7.93 4.95
C ALA A 151 5.82 -7.88 5.91
N ALA A 152 4.98 -6.84 5.80
CA ALA A 152 3.77 -6.72 6.59
C ALA A 152 2.76 -7.84 6.27
N LEU A 153 2.61 -8.21 5.00
CA LEU A 153 1.77 -9.32 4.57
C LEU A 153 2.25 -10.67 5.13
N VAL A 154 3.56 -10.93 5.13
CA VAL A 154 4.13 -12.14 5.74
C VAL A 154 3.83 -12.21 7.23
N MET A 155 4.01 -11.11 7.97
CA MET A 155 3.68 -11.06 9.40
C MET A 155 2.18 -11.28 9.64
N ALA A 156 1.31 -10.65 8.85
CA ALA A 156 -0.14 -10.82 8.96
C ALA A 156 -0.61 -12.24 8.61
N ALA A 157 0.14 -12.96 7.77
CA ALA A 157 -0.10 -14.36 7.46
C ALA A 157 0.50 -15.34 8.50
N GLY A 158 0.99 -14.84 9.64
CA GLY A 158 1.56 -15.67 10.72
C GLY A 158 3.06 -15.98 10.55
N GLY A 159 3.74 -15.31 9.64
CA GLY A 159 5.18 -15.43 9.48
C GLY A 159 5.98 -14.81 10.62
N THR A 160 7.24 -15.24 10.75
CA THR A 160 8.19 -14.70 11.73
C THR A 160 8.85 -13.40 11.24
N PRO A 161 9.41 -12.56 12.16
CA PRO A 161 10.18 -11.38 11.75
C PRO A 161 11.34 -11.69 10.80
N PHE A 162 11.94 -12.87 10.91
CA PHE A 162 12.97 -13.33 9.97
C PHE A 162 12.41 -13.61 8.58
N GLN A 163 11.26 -14.28 8.47
CA GLN A 163 10.62 -14.49 7.16
C GLN A 163 10.15 -13.17 6.54
N ALA A 164 9.68 -12.22 7.36
CA ALA A 164 9.35 -10.89 6.90
C ALA A 164 10.57 -10.14 6.34
N SER A 165 11.74 -10.26 6.98
CA SER A 165 12.98 -9.68 6.44
C SER A 165 13.46 -10.36 5.16
N GLN A 166 13.24 -11.67 5.00
CA GLN A 166 13.48 -12.35 3.73
C GLN A 166 12.55 -11.85 2.62
N ALA A 167 11.29 -11.57 2.94
CA ALA A 167 10.34 -11.00 1.98
C ALA A 167 10.81 -9.62 1.46
N ILE A 168 11.37 -8.78 2.32
CA ILE A 168 12.04 -7.53 1.90
C ILE A 168 13.13 -7.84 0.87
N ALA A 169 14.03 -8.77 1.19
CA ALA A 169 15.17 -9.09 0.33
C ALA A 169 14.73 -9.63 -1.04
N PHE A 170 13.64 -10.39 -1.11
CA PHE A 170 13.11 -10.90 -2.39
C PHE A 170 12.46 -9.82 -3.25
N VAL A 171 11.88 -8.79 -2.65
CA VAL A 171 11.20 -7.71 -3.40
C VAL A 171 12.16 -6.62 -3.85
N ILE A 172 13.20 -6.32 -3.07
CA ILE A 172 14.17 -5.26 -3.39
C ILE A 172 15.23 -5.72 -4.41
N LYS A 173 15.45 -7.03 -4.56
CA LYS A 173 16.45 -7.62 -5.46
C LYS A 173 16.08 -7.46 -6.93
#